data_AF-A0A024U5U9-F1
#
_entry.id   AF-A0A024U5U9-F1
#
_cell.length_a   1.000
_cell.length_b   1.000
_cell.length_c   1.000
_cell.angle_alpha   90.00
_cell.angle_beta   90.00
_cell.angle_gamma   90.00
#
_symmetry.space_group_name_H-M   'P 1'
#
loop_
_entity.id
_entity.type
_entity.pdbx_description
1 polymer ?
#
loop_
_entity_poly.entity_id
_entity_poly.type
_entity_poly.pdbx_seq_one_letter_code
_entity_poly.pdbx_strand_id
1 'polypeptide(L)'
;MKLSVVASVLAAASLCTAEVLVSLPVNIDGSLKNLQLLRGESVERAALSFMEMNGLVADGVESQRSQEYIAQLASMLREKVAEQQPVPSKEIVVTIPLTINGVDTALTLFREEPHNDAVSRFLRDAPLTEDDKVQVAPQLLQLLQTKVAELNAPTEEPQFSFTITIDGQPSVVQHFEGSDPLVEARAFAARLGITNENFLARLLPQVASEIQKRIDEIHPPPPTMTEHFSVPLTVNNQAVVLLSLPITIGDQVHPLDYYEGDSPDLTAQLFLEAHGLTNNPNYAAFVQDLSLSIRRGLQDLQQQQAASTSPKEPLFQLPITLGQKTYDLSYYDQENPGAVANEFCTSKIHDLSTSLGRAVTDEELQQCKVYIYQTITRVVDELAASTASESVQQPAAVVEAPVQKRHLFTLDIDLGEGKNAGLPYHEGDDAAAVATQFCERNNVELENVPMLVEAIHKQVAKL
;
A
#
# COMPACT_ATOMS: atom_id res chain seq x y z
N MET A 1 -35.77 38.15 -55.11
CA MET A 1 -36.51 38.01 -53.83
C MET A 1 -35.84 36.92 -53.03
N LYS A 2 -35.27 37.26 -51.87
CA LYS A 2 -34.43 36.36 -51.05
C LYS A 2 -35.30 35.57 -50.07
N LEU A 3 -35.17 34.24 -50.08
CA LEU A 3 -35.69 33.36 -49.03
C LEU A 3 -34.91 33.59 -47.74
N SER A 4 -35.60 33.72 -46.62
CA SER A 4 -35.03 33.65 -45.28
C SER A 4 -35.66 32.46 -44.55
N VAL A 5 -34.83 31.47 -44.24
CA VAL A 5 -35.19 30.26 -43.49
C VAL A 5 -35.02 30.58 -42.01
N VAL A 6 -36.08 30.45 -41.22
CA VAL A 6 -36.04 30.56 -39.76
C VAL A 6 -35.82 29.16 -39.19
N ALA A 7 -34.63 28.91 -38.65
CA ALA A 7 -34.31 27.70 -37.90
C ALA A 7 -34.85 27.84 -36.46
N SER A 8 -35.73 26.94 -36.05
CA SER A 8 -36.16 26.78 -34.66
C SER A 8 -35.19 25.84 -33.95
N VAL A 9 -34.52 26.31 -32.90
CA VAL A 9 -33.72 25.50 -31.99
C VAL A 9 -34.63 24.97 -30.89
N LEU A 10 -34.87 23.65 -30.91
CA LEU A 10 -35.43 22.91 -29.78
C LEU A 10 -34.28 22.52 -28.84
N ALA A 11 -34.24 23.12 -27.65
CA ALA A 11 -33.38 22.65 -26.57
C ALA A 11 -34.07 21.46 -25.87
N ALA A 12 -33.51 20.27 -26.00
CA ALA A 12 -33.90 19.11 -25.20
C ALA A 12 -33.17 19.19 -23.85
N ALA A 13 -33.91 19.47 -22.77
CA ALA A 13 -33.39 19.33 -21.42
C ALA A 13 -33.27 17.84 -21.08
N SER A 14 -32.03 17.39 -20.88
CA SER A 14 -31.73 16.05 -20.36
C SER A 14 -32.13 15.99 -18.88
N LEU A 15 -33.23 15.30 -18.58
CA LEU A 15 -33.65 15.00 -17.22
C LEU A 15 -32.70 13.93 -16.66
N CYS A 16 -31.67 14.34 -15.93
CA CYS A 16 -30.94 13.43 -15.05
C CYS A 16 -31.91 12.97 -13.97
N THR A 17 -32.28 11.69 -13.97
CA THR A 17 -33.06 11.09 -12.88
C THR A 17 -32.17 11.08 -11.63
N ALA A 18 -32.38 12.05 -10.74
CA ALA A 18 -31.67 12.10 -9.48
C ALA A 18 -32.06 10.88 -8.62
N GLU A 19 -31.06 10.11 -8.20
CA GLU A 19 -31.24 8.91 -7.39
C GLU A 19 -31.66 9.31 -5.97
N VAL A 20 -32.74 8.70 -5.47
CA VAL A 20 -33.25 8.92 -4.11
C VAL A 20 -32.42 8.08 -3.14
N LEU A 21 -31.68 8.73 -2.23
CA LEU A 21 -30.89 8.07 -1.19
C LEU A 21 -31.76 7.62 -0.01
N VAL A 22 -32.63 8.51 0.47
CA VAL A 22 -33.51 8.26 1.61
C VAL A 22 -34.90 8.78 1.29
N SER A 23 -35.94 8.05 1.70
CA SER A 23 -37.33 8.49 1.63
C SER A 23 -38.02 8.24 2.96
N LEU A 24 -38.53 9.30 3.59
CA LEU A 24 -39.21 9.26 4.88
C LEU A 24 -40.65 9.79 4.75
N PRO A 25 -41.68 9.04 5.19
CA PRO A 25 -43.04 9.55 5.24
C PRO A 25 -43.20 10.57 6.39
N VAL A 26 -43.69 11.76 6.07
CA VAL A 26 -43.97 12.86 6.99
C VAL A 26 -45.45 13.24 6.87
N ASN A 27 -46.16 13.41 7.99
CA ASN A 27 -47.57 13.80 7.99
C ASN A 27 -47.70 15.33 7.95
N ILE A 28 -48.27 15.85 6.87
CA ILE A 28 -48.59 17.27 6.68
C ILE A 28 -50.11 17.40 6.57
N ASP A 29 -50.73 18.07 7.55
CA ASP A 29 -52.17 18.32 7.59
C ASP A 29 -53.05 17.07 7.38
N GLY A 30 -52.63 15.94 7.95
CA GLY A 30 -53.35 14.67 7.83
C GLY A 30 -53.04 13.86 6.57
N SER A 31 -52.17 14.38 5.69
CA SER A 31 -51.70 13.68 4.48
C SER A 31 -50.25 13.25 4.62
N LEU A 32 -49.97 11.97 4.36
CA LEU A 32 -48.59 11.47 4.30
C LEU A 32 -47.92 11.94 3.00
N LYS A 33 -46.75 12.58 3.15
CA LYS A 33 -45.90 13.07 2.07
C LYS A 33 -44.48 12.53 2.27
N ASN A 34 -43.78 12.22 1.19
CA ASN A 34 -42.43 11.69 1.28
C ASN A 34 -41.40 12.81 1.25
N LEU A 35 -40.63 12.93 2.33
CA LEU A 35 -39.40 13.70 2.38
C LEU A 35 -38.29 12.85 1.75
N GLN A 36 -37.72 13.32 0.65
CA GLN A 36 -36.70 12.60 -0.10
C GLN A 36 -35.37 13.34 -0.03
N LEU A 37 -34.29 12.61 0.17
CA LEU A 37 -32.92 13.11 0.04
C LEU A 37 -32.32 12.54 -1.24
N LEU A 38 -31.89 13.41 -2.16
CA LEU A 38 -31.27 12.99 -3.42
C LEU A 38 -29.75 12.85 -3.29
N ARG A 39 -29.14 12.03 -4.15
CA ARG A 39 -27.67 11.88 -4.18
C ARG A 39 -27.00 13.23 -4.52
N GLY A 40 -26.15 13.71 -3.61
CA GLY A 40 -25.45 15.00 -3.72
C GLY A 40 -26.23 16.21 -3.18
N GLU A 41 -27.44 16.00 -2.64
CA GLU A 41 -28.23 17.03 -1.96
C GLU A 41 -27.89 17.08 -0.47
N SER A 42 -27.87 18.28 0.13
CA SER A 42 -27.75 18.40 1.58
C SER A 42 -29.09 18.14 2.29
N VAL A 43 -29.05 17.64 3.52
CA VAL A 43 -30.27 17.38 4.31
C VAL A 43 -31.11 18.62 4.54
N GLU A 44 -30.47 19.79 4.69
CA GLU A 44 -31.15 21.08 4.82
C GLU A 44 -31.83 21.49 3.52
N ARG A 45 -31.22 21.19 2.37
CA ARG A 45 -31.79 21.50 1.05
C ARG A 45 -32.97 20.60 0.72
N ALA A 46 -32.86 19.31 1.02
CA ALA A 46 -33.96 18.36 0.91
C ALA A 46 -35.16 18.76 1.79
N ALA A 47 -34.91 19.15 3.04
CA ALA A 47 -35.93 19.66 3.95
C ALA A 47 -36.61 20.93 3.41
N LEU A 48 -35.83 21.88 2.89
CA LEU A 48 -36.34 23.10 2.28
C LEU A 48 -37.20 22.80 1.04
N SER A 49 -36.71 21.98 0.11
CA SER A 49 -37.46 21.62 -1.10
C SER A 49 -38.76 20.90 -0.78
N PHE A 50 -38.76 20.03 0.24
CA PHE A 50 -39.99 19.40 0.73
C PHE A 50 -40.98 20.44 1.30
N MET A 51 -40.50 21.42 2.05
CA MET A 51 -41.35 22.49 2.58
C MET A 51 -41.93 23.37 1.46
N GLU A 52 -41.13 23.74 0.46
CA GLU A 52 -41.57 24.51 -0.70
C GLU A 52 -42.65 23.75 -1.49
N MET A 53 -42.44 22.46 -1.75
CA MET A 53 -43.39 21.62 -2.49
C MET A 53 -44.73 21.42 -1.77
N ASN A 54 -44.77 21.51 -0.44
CA ASN A 54 -45.98 21.32 0.36
C ASN A 54 -46.56 22.64 0.89
N GLY A 55 -46.06 23.79 0.43
CA GLY A 55 -46.60 25.11 0.81
C GLY A 55 -46.35 25.49 2.27
N LEU A 56 -45.33 24.91 2.92
CA LEU A 56 -45.01 25.14 4.34
C LEU A 56 -44.17 26.42 4.58
N VAL A 57 -43.85 27.15 3.52
CA VAL A 57 -42.99 28.35 3.54
C VAL A 57 -43.84 29.63 3.36
N ALA A 58 -45.04 29.67 3.94
CA ALA A 58 -45.98 30.78 3.74
C ALA A 58 -45.43 32.13 4.24
N ASP A 59 -44.64 32.12 5.31
CA ASP A 59 -44.06 33.32 5.93
C ASP A 59 -42.65 33.64 5.42
N GLY A 60 -42.19 32.97 4.35
CA GLY A 60 -40.84 33.07 3.81
C GLY A 60 -39.84 32.11 4.47
N VAL A 61 -38.77 31.77 3.74
CA VAL A 61 -37.73 30.81 4.18
C VAL A 61 -36.98 31.31 5.42
N GLU A 62 -36.85 32.62 5.55
CA GLU A 62 -36.14 33.27 6.66
C GLU A 62 -36.99 33.42 7.93
N SER A 63 -38.28 33.08 7.89
CA SER A 63 -39.10 33.13 9.09
C SER A 63 -38.59 32.12 10.13
N GLN A 64 -38.63 32.49 11.41
CA GLN A 64 -38.21 31.61 12.51
C GLN A 64 -38.95 30.25 12.46
N ARG A 65 -40.24 30.28 12.15
CA ARG A 65 -41.06 29.08 11.99
C ARG A 65 -40.54 28.18 10.87
N SER A 66 -40.19 28.75 9.71
CA SER A 66 -39.63 27.98 8.60
C SER A 66 -38.29 27.34 8.98
N GLN A 67 -37.42 28.08 9.68
CA GLN A 67 -36.12 27.58 10.14
C GLN A 67 -36.26 26.42 11.14
N GLU A 68 -37.21 26.50 12.08
CA GLU A 68 -37.51 25.43 13.03
C GLU A 68 -37.96 24.14 12.31
N TYR A 69 -38.82 24.26 11.29
CA TYR A 69 -39.24 23.11 10.49
C TYR A 69 -38.09 22.52 9.66
N ILE A 70 -37.25 23.34 9.03
CA ILE A 70 -36.07 22.87 8.29
C ILE A 70 -35.14 22.08 9.22
N ALA A 71 -34.87 22.61 10.42
CA ALA A 71 -34.03 21.93 11.40
C ALA A 71 -34.61 20.58 11.84
N GLN A 72 -35.92 20.52 12.08
CA GLN A 72 -36.61 19.29 12.46
C GLN A 72 -36.53 18.23 11.35
N LEU A 73 -36.89 18.59 10.11
CA LEU A 73 -36.89 17.68 8.97
C LEU A 73 -35.46 17.22 8.62
N ALA A 74 -34.49 18.13 8.68
CA ALA A 74 -33.07 17.79 8.49
C ALA A 74 -32.57 16.82 9.56
N SER A 75 -33.01 16.96 10.83
CA SER A 75 -32.69 16.02 11.90
C SER A 75 -33.24 14.62 11.60
N MET A 76 -34.50 14.52 11.16
CA MET A 76 -35.12 13.23 10.80
C MET A 76 -34.40 12.56 9.62
N LEU A 77 -33.95 13.35 8.62
CA LEU A 77 -33.15 12.83 7.52
C LEU A 77 -31.78 12.34 7.98
N ARG A 78 -31.07 13.08 8.85
CA ARG A 78 -29.77 12.63 9.38
C ARG A 78 -29.89 11.32 10.15
N GLU A 79 -30.94 11.18 10.97
CA GLU A 79 -31.23 9.95 11.70
C GLU A 79 -31.49 8.78 10.74
N LYS A 80 -32.31 8.98 9.71
CA LYS A 80 -32.58 7.94 8.70
C LYS A 80 -31.37 7.58 7.84
N VAL A 81 -30.54 8.56 7.47
CA VAL A 81 -29.27 8.31 6.77
C VAL A 81 -28.33 7.48 7.65
N ALA A 82 -28.27 7.77 8.95
CA ALA A 82 -27.47 6.99 9.91
C ALA A 82 -27.99 5.56 10.10
N GLU A 83 -29.31 5.34 10.04
CA GLU A 83 -29.92 4.00 10.08
C GLU A 83 -29.70 3.18 8.80
N GLN A 84 -29.64 3.84 7.63
CA GLN A 84 -29.50 3.19 6.32
C GLN A 84 -28.05 3.08 5.84
N GLN A 85 -27.12 3.82 6.43
CA GLN A 85 -25.71 3.54 6.24
C GLN A 85 -25.42 2.16 6.85
N PRO A 86 -24.92 1.19 6.06
CA PRO A 86 -24.37 -0.01 6.66
C PRO A 86 -23.30 0.47 7.64
N VAL A 87 -23.46 0.15 8.93
CA VAL A 87 -22.37 0.29 9.89
C VAL A 87 -21.18 -0.36 9.20
N PRO A 88 -20.09 0.39 8.88
CA PRO A 88 -18.95 -0.21 8.23
C PRO A 88 -18.60 -1.43 9.08
N SER A 89 -18.55 -2.61 8.45
CA SER A 89 -18.24 -3.85 9.14
C SER A 89 -16.90 -3.62 9.81
N LYS A 90 -16.94 -3.27 11.10
CA LYS A 90 -15.77 -2.88 11.86
C LYS A 90 -14.94 -4.15 11.95
N GLU A 91 -13.87 -4.18 11.17
CA GLU A 91 -12.99 -5.34 11.12
C GLU A 91 -12.38 -5.53 12.50
N ILE A 92 -12.47 -6.74 13.04
CA ILE A 92 -11.92 -7.05 14.35
C ILE A 92 -10.41 -7.21 14.19
N VAL A 93 -9.64 -6.40 14.90
CA VAL A 93 -8.17 -6.48 14.93
C VAL A 93 -7.73 -7.44 16.03
N VAL A 94 -8.34 -7.34 17.23
CA VAL A 94 -7.98 -8.15 18.39
C VAL A 94 -9.23 -8.63 19.11
N THR A 95 -9.22 -9.86 19.62
CA THR A 95 -10.21 -10.38 20.57
C THR A 95 -9.48 -11.04 21.74
N ILE A 96 -9.74 -10.56 22.96
CA ILE A 96 -9.14 -11.08 24.19
C ILE A 96 -10.24 -11.72 25.02
N PRO A 97 -10.26 -13.06 25.19
CA PRO A 97 -11.21 -13.72 26.08
C PRO A 97 -10.89 -13.37 27.54
N LEU A 98 -11.91 -13.04 28.31
CA LEU A 98 -11.82 -12.64 29.71
C LEU A 98 -12.92 -13.35 30.50
N THR A 99 -12.62 -13.80 31.71
CA THR A 99 -13.61 -14.34 32.63
C THR A 99 -13.80 -13.36 33.78
N ILE A 100 -14.99 -12.76 33.87
CA ILE A 100 -15.33 -11.79 34.91
C ILE A 100 -16.46 -12.36 35.74
N ASN A 101 -16.23 -12.56 37.05
CA ASN A 101 -17.22 -13.13 37.96
C ASN A 101 -17.78 -14.49 37.49
N GLY A 102 -16.96 -15.28 36.78
CA GLY A 102 -17.35 -16.59 36.22
C GLY A 102 -18.14 -16.52 34.92
N VAL A 103 -18.32 -15.32 34.34
CA VAL A 103 -18.92 -15.13 33.01
C VAL A 103 -17.81 -14.91 31.99
N ASP A 104 -17.80 -15.73 30.95
CA ASP A 104 -16.90 -15.56 29.81
C ASP A 104 -17.39 -14.43 28.92
N THR A 105 -16.52 -13.46 28.68
CA THR A 105 -16.73 -12.30 27.84
C THR A 105 -15.48 -12.04 26.99
N ALA A 106 -15.53 -11.09 26.07
CA ALA A 106 -14.39 -10.76 25.23
C ALA A 106 -14.22 -9.25 25.07
N LEU A 107 -12.99 -8.78 25.26
CA LEU A 107 -12.57 -7.45 24.87
C LEU A 107 -12.16 -7.49 23.40
N THR A 108 -12.95 -6.83 22.56
CA THR A 108 -12.67 -6.71 21.12
C THR A 108 -12.10 -5.34 20.81
N LEU A 109 -11.15 -5.27 19.88
CA LEU A 109 -10.66 -4.02 19.27
C LEU A 109 -11.01 -4.03 17.80
N PHE A 110 -11.67 -2.97 17.34
CA PHE A 110 -11.98 -2.78 15.94
C PHE A 110 -10.91 -1.96 15.21
N ARG A 111 -10.81 -2.13 13.89
CA ARG A 111 -9.93 -1.34 13.03
C ARG A 111 -10.28 0.15 13.19
N GLU A 112 -9.25 0.96 13.38
CA GLU A 112 -9.33 2.42 13.64
C GLU A 112 -10.00 2.84 14.96
N GLU A 113 -10.37 1.89 15.84
CA GLU A 113 -10.88 2.21 17.18
C GLU A 113 -9.70 2.54 18.13
N PRO A 114 -9.73 3.67 18.85
CA PRO A 114 -8.76 3.93 19.90
C PRO A 114 -8.84 2.88 21.01
N HIS A 115 -7.71 2.42 21.53
CA HIS A 115 -7.64 1.42 22.61
C HIS A 115 -8.50 1.78 23.84
N ASN A 116 -8.49 3.06 24.23
CA ASN A 116 -9.31 3.56 25.33
C ASN A 116 -10.82 3.41 25.06
N ASP A 117 -11.25 3.58 23.82
CA ASP A 117 -12.66 3.48 23.42
C ASP A 117 -13.11 2.02 23.43
N ALA A 118 -12.24 1.10 22.97
CA ALA A 118 -12.48 -0.34 23.04
C ALA A 118 -12.67 -0.82 24.50
N VAL A 119 -11.79 -0.40 25.41
CA VAL A 119 -11.89 -0.71 26.85
C VAL A 119 -13.13 -0.09 27.46
N SER A 120 -13.43 1.17 27.15
CA SER A 120 -14.62 1.87 27.65
C SER A 120 -15.91 1.21 27.18
N ARG A 121 -15.95 0.77 25.92
CA ARG A 121 -17.07 0.01 25.35
C ARG A 121 -17.25 -1.32 26.07
N PHE A 122 -16.18 -2.06 26.28
CA PHE A 122 -16.23 -3.32 27.03
C PHE A 122 -16.73 -3.12 28.47
N LEU A 123 -16.19 -2.14 29.20
CA LEU A 123 -16.56 -1.87 30.60
C LEU A 123 -18.00 -1.36 30.76
N ARG A 124 -18.54 -0.68 29.75
CA ARG A 124 -19.95 -0.28 29.74
C ARG A 124 -20.88 -1.47 29.80
N ASP A 125 -20.54 -2.55 29.08
CA ASP A 125 -21.37 -3.75 28.95
C ASP A 125 -20.99 -4.85 29.97
N ALA A 126 -19.85 -4.70 30.66
CA ALA A 126 -19.34 -5.68 31.62
C ALA A 126 -20.19 -5.70 32.92
N PRO A 127 -20.43 -6.91 33.50
CA PRO A 127 -21.15 -7.08 34.76
C PRO A 127 -20.25 -6.78 35.98
N LEU A 128 -19.73 -5.55 36.03
CA LEU A 128 -18.86 -5.02 37.10
C LEU A 128 -19.53 -3.83 37.80
N THR A 129 -19.16 -3.60 39.05
CA THR A 129 -19.54 -2.35 39.74
C THR A 129 -18.73 -1.17 39.20
N GLU A 130 -19.21 0.06 39.34
CA GLU A 130 -18.49 1.24 38.84
C GLU A 130 -17.10 1.41 39.50
N ASP A 131 -16.97 1.07 40.78
CA ASP A 131 -15.68 1.09 41.48
C ASP A 131 -14.71 0.05 40.89
N ASP A 132 -15.20 -1.16 40.58
CA ASP A 132 -14.38 -2.19 39.94
C ASP A 132 -13.96 -1.77 38.54
N LYS A 133 -14.87 -1.16 37.75
CA LYS A 133 -14.57 -0.67 36.39
C LYS A 133 -13.42 0.34 36.40
N VAL A 134 -13.41 1.27 37.35
CA VAL A 134 -12.33 2.26 37.50
C VAL A 134 -11.00 1.56 37.84
N GLN A 135 -11.02 0.53 38.68
CA GLN A 135 -9.81 -0.21 39.05
C GLN A 135 -9.26 -1.07 37.91
N VAL A 136 -10.12 -1.72 37.13
CA VAL A 136 -9.68 -2.65 36.07
C VAL A 136 -9.38 -1.96 34.73
N ALA A 137 -9.94 -0.78 34.46
CA ALA A 137 -9.71 -0.03 33.23
C ALA A 137 -8.23 0.10 32.82
N PRO A 138 -7.30 0.54 33.69
CA PRO A 138 -5.88 0.64 33.32
C PRO A 138 -5.24 -0.73 33.04
N GLN A 139 -5.68 -1.79 33.72
CA GLN A 139 -5.16 -3.15 33.51
C GLN A 139 -5.61 -3.71 32.16
N LEU A 140 -6.88 -3.51 31.80
CA LEU A 140 -7.43 -3.93 30.51
C LEU A 140 -6.80 -3.15 29.36
N LEU A 141 -6.53 -1.86 29.55
CA LEU A 141 -5.82 -1.05 28.57
C LEU A 141 -4.41 -1.60 28.32
N GLN A 142 -3.66 -1.88 29.39
CA GLN A 142 -2.33 -2.46 29.28
C GLN A 142 -2.36 -3.84 28.60
N LEU A 143 -3.31 -4.70 28.98
CA LEU A 143 -3.48 -6.02 28.36
C LEU A 143 -3.77 -5.91 26.86
N LEU A 144 -4.65 -4.98 26.47
CA LEU A 144 -4.98 -4.75 25.07
C LEU A 144 -3.78 -4.25 24.27
N GLN A 145 -3.03 -3.29 24.81
CA GLN A 145 -1.80 -2.79 24.20
C GLN A 145 -0.75 -3.89 24.03
N THR A 146 -0.56 -4.74 25.05
CA THR A 146 0.34 -5.90 24.96
C THR A 146 -0.10 -6.86 23.87
N LYS A 147 -1.39 -7.19 23.76
CA LYS A 147 -1.89 -8.10 22.72
C LYS A 147 -1.78 -7.54 21.32
N VAL A 148 -2.02 -6.23 21.15
CA VAL A 148 -1.78 -5.55 19.86
C VAL A 148 -0.29 -5.58 19.51
N ALA A 149 0.59 -5.34 20.48
CA ALA A 149 2.04 -5.42 20.26
C ALA A 149 2.52 -6.84 19.92
N GLU A 150 1.91 -7.88 20.52
CA GLU A 150 2.19 -9.28 20.19
C GLU A 150 1.72 -9.66 18.78
N LEU A 151 0.55 -9.19 18.35
CA LEU A 151 0.03 -9.45 17.00
C LEU A 151 0.81 -8.70 15.91
N ASN A 152 1.36 -7.54 16.27
CA ASN A 152 2.27 -6.79 15.41
C ASN A 152 3.73 -7.20 15.61
N ALA A 153 4.02 -8.17 16.50
CA ALA A 153 5.36 -8.70 16.61
C ALA A 153 5.68 -9.49 15.33
N PRO A 154 6.89 -9.37 14.78
CA PRO A 154 7.31 -10.17 13.64
C PRO A 154 7.12 -11.66 13.95
N THR A 155 6.40 -12.38 13.08
CA THR A 155 6.20 -13.84 13.19
C THR A 155 7.48 -14.63 12.83
N GLU A 156 8.52 -13.93 12.38
CA GLU A 156 9.79 -14.50 11.97
C GLU A 156 10.58 -14.99 13.19
N GLU A 157 11.28 -16.12 13.05
CA GLU A 157 12.21 -16.55 14.09
C GLU A 157 13.35 -15.53 14.20
N PRO A 158 13.73 -15.11 15.42
CA PRO A 158 14.81 -14.16 15.58
C PRO A 158 16.10 -14.77 15.06
N GLN A 159 16.76 -14.09 14.13
CA GLN A 159 18.03 -14.51 13.55
C GLN A 159 19.08 -14.72 14.64
N PHE A 160 19.05 -13.89 15.69
CA PHE A 160 19.75 -14.16 16.94
C PHE A 160 19.07 -13.47 18.13
N SER A 161 19.46 -13.90 19.33
CA SER A 161 19.08 -13.24 20.57
C SER A 161 20.26 -13.19 21.53
N PHE A 162 20.29 -12.17 22.39
CA PHE A 162 21.31 -12.02 23.42
C PHE A 162 20.71 -11.40 24.67
N THR A 163 21.35 -11.63 25.81
CA THR A 163 20.90 -11.12 27.10
C THR A 163 21.71 -9.90 27.50
N ILE A 164 21.00 -8.83 27.88
CA ILE A 164 21.60 -7.67 28.54
C ILE A 164 21.06 -7.55 29.96
N THR A 165 21.83 -6.94 30.86
CA THR A 165 21.39 -6.73 32.24
C THR A 165 20.92 -5.29 32.42
N ILE A 166 19.65 -5.11 32.78
CA ILE A 166 19.07 -3.80 33.14
C ILE A 166 18.65 -3.87 34.60
N ASP A 167 19.18 -2.99 35.43
CA ASP A 167 18.90 -2.93 36.87
C ASP A 167 19.10 -4.28 37.60
N GLY A 168 20.11 -5.05 37.18
CA GLY A 168 20.42 -6.37 37.73
C GLY A 168 19.50 -7.50 37.25
N GLN A 169 18.55 -7.23 36.36
CA GLN A 169 17.67 -8.23 35.75
C GLN A 169 18.15 -8.56 34.33
N PRO A 170 18.25 -9.86 33.96
CA PRO A 170 18.53 -10.27 32.60
C PRO A 170 17.31 -10.05 31.70
N SER A 171 17.52 -9.36 30.58
CA SER A 171 16.51 -9.09 29.56
C SER A 171 17.02 -9.55 28.19
N VAL A 172 16.16 -10.21 27.41
CA VAL A 172 16.51 -10.76 26.10
C VAL A 172 16.20 -9.75 24.99
N VAL A 173 17.23 -9.39 24.23
CA VAL A 173 17.14 -8.64 22.98
C VAL A 173 17.06 -9.64 21.84
N GLN A 174 16.21 -9.38 20.86
CA GLN A 174 15.98 -10.21 19.67
C GLN A 174 16.20 -9.36 18.43
N HIS A 175 16.86 -9.94 17.43
CA HIS A 175 17.03 -9.35 16.11
C HIS A 175 16.34 -10.23 15.06
N PHE A 176 15.65 -9.60 14.11
CA PHE A 176 14.99 -10.24 12.98
C PHE A 176 15.65 -9.80 11.66
N GLU A 177 15.64 -10.68 10.68
CA GLU A 177 16.29 -10.43 9.40
C GLU A 177 15.74 -9.15 8.73
N GLY A 178 16.63 -8.28 8.24
CA GLY A 178 16.25 -7.03 7.59
C GLY A 178 15.69 -5.93 8.50
N SER A 179 15.57 -6.17 9.81
CA SER A 179 15.04 -5.18 10.76
C SER A 179 16.09 -4.15 11.16
N ASP A 180 15.66 -2.91 11.39
CA ASP A 180 16.53 -1.81 11.81
C ASP A 180 16.92 -1.94 13.30
N PRO A 181 18.23 -1.94 13.65
CA PRO A 181 18.69 -2.10 15.03
C PRO A 181 18.14 -1.06 16.01
N LEU A 182 17.88 0.17 15.55
CA LEU A 182 17.37 1.24 16.40
C LEU A 182 15.85 1.07 16.64
N VAL A 183 15.10 0.61 15.64
CA VAL A 183 13.69 0.24 15.78
C VAL A 183 13.54 -0.90 16.79
N GLU A 184 14.37 -1.95 16.68
CA GLU A 184 14.35 -3.08 17.62
C GLU A 184 14.77 -2.67 19.03
N ALA A 185 15.77 -1.81 19.18
CA ALA A 185 16.15 -1.25 20.47
C ALA A 185 15.00 -0.49 21.14
N ARG A 186 14.19 0.25 20.37
CA ARG A 186 12.98 0.93 20.88
C ARG A 186 11.91 -0.08 21.27
N ALA A 187 11.64 -1.08 20.43
CA ALA A 187 10.67 -2.12 20.71
C ALA A 187 11.05 -2.92 21.97
N PHE A 188 12.34 -3.21 22.15
CA PHE A 188 12.89 -3.82 23.34
C PHE A 188 12.67 -2.94 24.59
N ALA A 189 12.99 -1.64 24.52
CA ALA A 189 12.78 -0.73 25.64
C ALA A 189 11.29 -0.58 26.01
N ALA A 190 10.41 -0.52 25.00
CA ALA A 190 8.96 -0.49 25.20
C ALA A 190 8.44 -1.76 25.88
N ARG A 191 8.96 -2.93 25.51
CA ARG A 191 8.60 -4.24 26.12
C ARG A 191 8.93 -4.30 27.60
N LEU A 192 9.99 -3.62 28.02
CA LEU A 192 10.39 -3.51 29.43
C LEU A 192 9.67 -2.40 30.18
N GLY A 193 8.76 -1.67 29.53
CA GLY A 193 8.04 -0.54 30.14
C GLY A 193 8.94 0.65 30.45
N ILE A 194 10.08 0.78 29.75
CA ILE A 194 11.04 1.86 29.98
C ILE A 194 10.51 3.13 29.31
N THR A 195 10.08 4.09 30.13
CA THR A 195 9.50 5.36 29.67
C THR A 195 10.36 6.59 30.00
N ASN A 196 11.44 6.41 30.77
CA ASN A 196 12.33 7.50 31.15
C ASN A 196 13.20 7.94 29.96
N GLU A 197 12.94 9.13 29.42
CA GLU A 197 13.62 9.65 28.23
C GLU A 197 15.15 9.76 28.39
N ASN A 198 15.65 10.16 29.57
CA ASN A 198 17.08 10.27 29.83
C ASN A 198 17.77 8.90 29.82
N PHE A 199 17.07 7.87 30.30
CA PHE A 199 17.57 6.50 30.27
C PHE A 199 17.45 5.92 28.84
N LEU A 200 16.35 6.16 28.14
CA LEU A 200 16.17 5.80 26.73
C LEU A 200 17.26 6.39 25.84
N ALA A 201 17.58 7.67 25.99
CA ALA A 201 18.63 8.34 25.21
C ALA A 201 20.01 7.68 25.36
N ARG A 202 20.25 6.96 26.46
CA ARG A 202 21.49 6.19 26.71
C ARG A 202 21.36 4.74 26.30
N LEU A 203 20.22 4.11 26.57
CA LEU A 203 19.97 2.70 26.33
C LEU A 203 19.84 2.38 24.84
N LEU A 204 19.06 3.17 24.10
CA LEU A 204 18.76 2.91 22.69
C LEU A 204 20.02 2.79 21.82
N PRO A 205 20.98 3.75 21.85
CA PRO A 205 22.19 3.62 21.04
C PRO A 205 23.08 2.44 21.48
N GLN A 206 23.09 2.08 22.77
CA GLN A 206 23.86 0.93 23.26
C GLN A 206 23.28 -0.40 22.75
N VAL A 207 21.97 -0.57 22.84
CA VAL A 207 21.30 -1.79 22.37
C VAL A 207 21.38 -1.89 20.84
N ALA A 208 21.14 -0.79 20.12
CA ALA A 208 21.26 -0.75 18.67
C ALA A 208 22.69 -1.08 18.20
N SER A 209 23.71 -0.53 18.87
CA SER A 209 25.11 -0.82 18.54
C SER A 209 25.48 -2.28 18.79
N GLU A 210 24.96 -2.90 19.85
CA GLU A 210 25.22 -4.32 20.12
C GLU A 210 24.47 -5.22 19.12
N ILE A 211 23.24 -4.87 18.73
CA ILE A 211 22.53 -5.56 17.63
C ILE A 211 23.35 -5.47 16.34
N GLN A 212 23.78 -4.28 15.93
CA GLN A 212 24.56 -4.09 14.71
C GLN A 212 25.86 -4.91 14.73
N LYS A 213 26.59 -4.86 15.84
CA LYS A 213 27.80 -5.65 16.00
C LYS A 213 27.55 -7.15 15.81
N ARG A 214 26.43 -7.68 16.30
CA ARG A 214 26.05 -9.09 16.15
C ARG A 214 25.61 -9.42 14.71
N ILE A 215 24.96 -8.49 14.03
CA ILE A 215 24.69 -8.60 12.58
C ILE A 215 26.01 -8.76 11.83
N ASP A 216 27.00 -7.92 12.12
CA ASP A 216 28.33 -7.94 11.50
C ASP A 216 29.13 -9.22 11.86
N GLU A 217 28.85 -9.86 13.00
CA GLU A 217 29.47 -11.13 13.40
C GLU A 217 28.88 -12.35 12.68
N ILE A 218 27.56 -12.35 12.44
CA ILE A 218 26.83 -13.47 11.79
C ILE A 218 26.93 -13.39 10.28
N HIS A 219 26.92 -12.17 9.75
CA HIS A 219 27.25 -11.87 8.37
C HIS A 219 28.59 -11.15 8.37
N PRO A 220 29.71 -11.86 8.65
CA PRO A 220 31.01 -11.27 8.50
C PRO A 220 31.07 -10.73 7.07
N PRO A 221 31.36 -9.43 6.90
CA PRO A 221 31.56 -8.91 5.56
C PRO A 221 32.58 -9.83 4.88
N PRO A 222 32.36 -10.23 3.61
CA PRO A 222 33.37 -10.99 2.88
C PRO A 222 34.73 -10.29 3.06
N PRO A 223 35.88 -11.00 3.09
CA PRO A 223 37.18 -10.35 3.18
C PRO A 223 37.38 -9.49 1.93
N THR A 224 36.95 -8.25 2.00
CA THR A 224 36.99 -7.25 0.94
C THR A 224 37.62 -6.00 1.50
N MET A 225 38.50 -5.44 0.69
CA MET A 225 39.00 -4.09 0.81
C MET A 225 37.84 -3.12 1.07
N THR A 226 38.09 -2.19 1.98
CA THR A 226 37.15 -1.22 2.54
C THR A 226 36.55 -0.31 1.46
N GLU A 227 35.40 -0.71 0.89
CA GLU A 227 34.48 0.17 0.13
C GLU A 227 33.05 -0.27 0.47
N HIS A 228 32.39 0.48 1.36
CA HIS A 228 30.99 0.24 1.68
C HIS A 228 30.12 0.98 0.67
N PHE A 229 29.44 0.22 -0.19
CA PHE A 229 28.39 0.71 -1.09
C PHE A 229 27.03 0.46 -0.44
N SER A 230 26.21 1.50 -0.33
CA SER A 230 24.80 1.40 0.06
C SER A 230 23.95 1.80 -1.12
N VAL A 231 23.04 0.94 -1.57
CA VAL A 231 21.93 1.32 -2.46
C VAL A 231 20.63 1.21 -1.65
N PRO A 232 19.98 2.35 -1.37
CA PRO A 232 18.53 2.37 -1.25
C PRO A 232 17.91 3.47 -2.12
N LEU A 233 16.89 3.08 -2.90
CA LEU A 233 15.95 3.97 -3.60
C LEU A 233 15.11 4.74 -2.57
N THR A 234 14.79 6.03 -2.80
CA THR A 234 13.76 6.74 -2.00
C THR A 234 12.69 7.45 -2.82
N VAL A 235 11.48 7.38 -2.25
CA VAL A 235 10.28 8.17 -2.53
C VAL A 235 10.24 9.33 -1.50
N ASN A 236 9.75 10.52 -1.90
CA ASN A 236 9.49 11.72 -1.05
C ASN A 236 10.65 12.68 -0.70
N ASN A 237 11.42 13.12 -1.70
CA ASN A 237 12.14 14.42 -1.65
C ASN A 237 13.14 14.60 -0.48
N GLN A 238 13.65 13.50 0.07
CA GLN A 238 14.82 13.47 0.95
C GLN A 238 16.07 13.24 0.09
N ALA A 239 17.17 13.93 0.39
CA ALA A 239 18.41 13.78 -0.35
C ALA A 239 18.94 12.35 -0.17
N VAL A 240 19.13 11.63 -1.28
CA VAL A 240 19.61 10.23 -1.32
C VAL A 240 21.14 10.23 -1.27
N VAL A 241 21.72 9.52 -0.31
CA VAL A 241 23.17 9.29 -0.28
C VAL A 241 23.52 8.27 -1.37
N LEU A 242 24.29 8.69 -2.37
CA LEU A 242 24.76 7.82 -3.45
C LEU A 242 26.09 7.13 -3.12
N LEU A 243 26.93 7.80 -2.34
CA LEU A 243 28.29 7.34 -2.04
C LEU A 243 28.67 7.84 -0.65
N SER A 244 29.20 6.96 0.20
CA SER A 244 29.78 7.33 1.49
C SER A 244 31.23 6.91 1.53
N LEU A 245 32.15 7.86 1.71
CA LEU A 245 33.59 7.63 1.72
C LEU A 245 34.13 7.74 3.15
N PRO A 246 34.89 6.76 3.66
CA PRO A 246 35.53 6.88 4.97
C PRO A 246 36.74 7.81 4.88
N ILE A 247 36.64 9.00 5.48
CA ILE A 247 37.72 9.98 5.52
C ILE A 247 38.34 10.01 6.91
N THR A 248 39.66 9.84 7.00
CA THR A 248 40.38 9.90 8.27
C THR A 248 40.80 11.34 8.57
N ILE A 249 40.35 11.89 9.71
CA ILE A 249 40.76 13.19 10.22
C ILE A 249 41.36 12.97 11.62
N GLY A 250 42.67 13.13 11.73
CA GLY A 250 43.39 12.76 12.95
C GLY A 250 43.33 11.24 13.18
N ASP A 251 42.86 10.82 14.35
CA ASP A 251 42.72 9.40 14.73
C ASP A 251 41.28 8.87 14.53
N GLN A 252 40.39 9.65 13.91
CA GLN A 252 38.98 9.32 13.73
C GLN A 252 38.60 9.20 12.25
N VAL A 253 37.74 8.23 11.95
CA VAL A 253 37.17 8.03 10.61
C VAL A 253 35.79 8.65 10.59
N HIS A 254 35.55 9.54 9.63
CA HIS A 254 34.30 10.25 9.43
C HIS A 254 33.74 9.92 8.04
N PRO A 255 32.45 9.61 7.93
CA PRO A 255 31.82 9.38 6.63
C PRO A 255 31.64 10.70 5.89
N LEU A 256 32.12 10.76 4.65
CA LEU A 256 31.78 11.80 3.69
C LEU A 256 30.66 11.27 2.82
N ASP A 257 29.44 11.75 3.08
CA ASP A 257 28.25 11.38 2.32
C ASP A 257 28.09 12.31 1.12
N TYR A 258 27.99 11.74 -0.07
CA TYR A 258 27.69 12.42 -1.32
C TYR A 258 26.27 12.08 -1.77
N TYR A 259 25.48 13.11 -2.06
CA TYR A 259 24.08 13.00 -2.44
C TYR A 259 23.88 13.14 -3.95
N GLU A 260 22.80 12.55 -4.46
CA GLU A 260 22.44 12.68 -5.87
C GLU A 260 22.22 14.14 -6.30
N GLY A 261 22.93 14.56 -7.35
CA GLY A 261 22.83 15.91 -7.91
C GLY A 261 23.75 16.95 -7.27
N ASP A 262 24.44 16.61 -6.17
CA ASP A 262 25.38 17.53 -5.52
C ASP A 262 26.67 17.72 -6.34
N SER A 263 27.35 18.85 -6.12
CA SER A 263 28.69 19.06 -6.67
C SER A 263 29.73 18.40 -5.77
N PRO A 264 30.60 17.48 -6.28
CA PRO A 264 31.66 16.87 -5.49
C PRO A 264 32.54 17.88 -4.77
N ASP A 265 32.81 19.01 -5.43
CA ASP A 265 33.61 20.10 -4.87
C ASP A 265 32.91 20.84 -3.74
N LEU A 266 31.59 20.99 -3.80
CA LEU A 266 30.81 21.59 -2.72
C LEU A 266 30.68 20.61 -1.53
N THR A 267 30.42 19.32 -1.80
CA THR A 267 30.36 18.28 -0.78
C THR A 267 31.68 18.18 0.00
N ALA A 268 32.82 18.18 -0.70
CA ALA A 268 34.14 18.19 -0.07
C ALA A 268 34.38 19.43 0.80
N GLN A 269 33.99 20.62 0.33
CA GLN A 269 34.12 21.86 1.10
C GLN A 269 33.28 21.84 2.38
N LEU A 270 32.00 21.47 2.28
CA LEU A 270 31.09 21.38 3.42
C LEU A 270 31.55 20.35 4.45
N PHE A 271 32.07 19.21 3.99
CA PHE A 271 32.62 18.18 4.85
C PHE A 271 33.84 18.71 5.64
N LEU A 272 34.79 19.36 4.97
CA LEU A 272 35.96 19.95 5.64
C LEU A 272 35.56 21.09 6.58
N GLU A 273 34.55 21.87 6.23
CA GLU A 273 34.00 22.94 7.08
C GLU A 273 33.37 22.37 8.36
N ALA A 274 32.55 21.32 8.25
CA ALA A 274 31.92 20.66 9.38
C ALA A 274 32.93 20.11 10.39
N HIS A 275 34.14 19.75 9.93
CA HIS A 275 35.23 19.26 10.77
C HIS A 275 36.25 20.34 11.16
N GLY A 276 35.95 21.62 10.92
CA GLY A 276 36.76 22.75 11.36
C GLY A 276 38.10 22.90 10.61
N LEU A 277 38.22 22.37 9.40
CA LEU A 277 39.46 22.37 8.61
C LEU A 277 39.60 23.58 7.67
N THR A 278 38.68 24.55 7.74
CA THR A 278 38.67 25.75 6.86
C THR A 278 39.93 26.61 6.94
N ASN A 279 40.59 26.66 8.10
CA ASN A 279 41.81 27.44 8.33
C ASN A 279 43.10 26.64 8.08
N ASN A 280 42.99 25.40 7.60
CA ASN A 280 44.17 24.57 7.34
C ASN A 280 44.91 25.10 6.09
N PRO A 281 46.25 25.30 6.13
CA PRO A 281 47.01 25.75 4.96
C PRO A 281 46.89 24.80 3.76
N ASN A 282 46.51 23.53 3.99
CA ASN A 282 46.29 22.53 2.96
C ASN A 282 44.81 22.39 2.54
N TYR A 283 43.91 23.27 3.00
CA TYR A 283 42.46 23.17 2.72
C TYR A 283 42.15 22.99 1.22
N ALA A 284 42.79 23.78 0.35
CA ALA A 284 42.56 23.69 -1.10
C ALA A 284 43.01 22.34 -1.69
N ALA A 285 44.08 21.74 -1.15
CA ALA A 285 44.53 20.41 -1.55
C ALA A 285 43.56 19.33 -1.07
N PHE A 286 43.07 19.43 0.17
CA PHE A 286 42.08 18.48 0.69
C PHE A 286 40.75 18.53 -0.08
N VAL A 287 40.29 19.72 -0.47
CA VAL A 287 39.09 19.84 -1.33
C VAL A 287 39.31 19.08 -2.64
N GLN A 288 40.46 19.28 -3.31
CA GLN A 288 40.78 18.59 -4.56
C GLN A 288 40.83 17.06 -4.40
N ASP A 289 41.52 16.57 -3.37
CA ASP A 289 41.69 15.14 -3.12
C ASP A 289 40.35 14.46 -2.81
N LEU A 290 39.50 15.09 -1.99
CA LEU A 290 38.17 14.59 -1.67
C LEU A 290 37.25 14.63 -2.88
N SER A 291 37.24 15.72 -3.66
CA SER A 291 36.47 15.80 -4.91
C SER A 291 36.84 14.68 -5.89
N LEU A 292 38.14 14.38 -6.04
CA LEU A 292 38.60 13.29 -6.88
C LEU A 292 38.16 11.92 -6.37
N SER A 293 38.22 11.72 -5.04
CA SER A 293 37.78 10.48 -4.41
C SER A 293 36.29 10.24 -4.61
N ILE A 294 35.45 11.29 -4.47
CA ILE A 294 34.01 11.23 -4.77
C ILE A 294 33.78 10.86 -6.23
N ARG A 295 34.42 11.54 -7.17
CA ARG A 295 34.26 11.27 -8.62
C ARG A 295 34.67 9.85 -8.99
N ARG A 296 35.73 9.33 -8.35
CA ARG A 296 36.19 7.96 -8.54
C ARG A 296 35.19 6.95 -7.99
N GLY A 297 34.72 7.13 -6.76
CA GLY A 297 33.68 6.28 -6.18
C GLY A 297 32.40 6.24 -7.04
N LEU A 298 32.01 7.37 -7.64
CA LEU A 298 30.89 7.41 -8.58
C LEU A 298 31.15 6.62 -9.88
N GLN A 299 32.38 6.65 -10.41
CA GLN A 299 32.74 5.85 -11.59
C GLN A 299 32.77 4.35 -11.26
N ASP A 300 33.29 3.99 -10.09
CA ASP A 300 33.37 2.60 -9.64
C ASP A 300 31.97 2.03 -9.39
N LEU A 301 31.06 2.82 -8.81
CA LEU A 301 29.62 2.50 -8.72
C LEU A 301 29.02 2.21 -10.10
N GLN A 302 29.27 3.07 -11.09
CA GLN A 302 28.76 2.90 -12.44
C GLN A 302 29.31 1.64 -13.13
N GLN A 303 30.59 1.30 -12.88
CA GLN A 303 31.21 0.09 -13.43
C GLN A 303 30.73 -1.18 -12.72
N GLN A 304 30.49 -1.13 -11.41
CA GLN A 304 29.96 -2.25 -10.65
C GLN A 304 28.52 -2.56 -11.04
N GLN A 305 27.68 -1.54 -11.23
CA GLN A 305 26.33 -1.72 -11.77
C GLN A 305 26.34 -2.39 -13.15
N ALA A 306 27.33 -2.08 -13.98
CA ALA A 306 27.52 -2.76 -15.27
C ALA A 306 28.02 -4.21 -15.11
N ALA A 307 28.82 -4.50 -14.07
CA ALA A 307 29.45 -5.81 -13.84
C ALA A 307 28.57 -6.80 -13.05
N SER A 308 27.56 -6.34 -12.29
CA SER A 308 26.59 -7.18 -11.57
C SER A 308 25.45 -7.74 -12.45
N THR A 309 25.52 -7.55 -13.76
CA THR A 309 24.58 -8.15 -14.73
C THR A 309 24.93 -9.62 -15.02
N SER A 310 24.80 -10.49 -14.01
CA SER A 310 24.23 -11.81 -14.35
C SER A 310 22.84 -11.53 -14.92
N PRO A 311 22.40 -12.16 -16.02
CA PRO A 311 21.12 -11.85 -16.63
C PRO A 311 20.02 -12.17 -15.63
N LYS A 312 19.59 -11.15 -14.88
CA LYS A 312 18.40 -11.22 -14.03
C LYS A 312 17.27 -11.52 -15.01
N GLU A 313 16.50 -12.58 -14.75
CA GLU A 313 15.32 -12.84 -15.57
C GLU A 313 14.29 -11.74 -15.26
N PRO A 314 13.72 -11.06 -16.27
CA PRO A 314 12.74 -10.03 -16.01
C PRO A 314 11.49 -10.66 -15.40
N LEU A 315 10.87 -9.94 -14.46
CA LEU A 315 9.61 -10.32 -13.85
C LEU A 315 8.53 -10.47 -14.93
N PHE A 316 8.55 -9.58 -15.92
CA PHE A 316 7.78 -9.70 -17.16
C PHE A 316 8.44 -8.89 -18.29
N GLN A 317 8.04 -9.21 -19.52
CA GLN A 317 8.37 -8.43 -20.72
C GLN A 317 7.09 -8.00 -21.43
N LEU A 318 7.00 -6.71 -21.77
CA LEU A 318 5.86 -6.13 -22.48
C LEU A 318 6.27 -5.65 -23.87
N PRO A 319 5.58 -6.09 -24.94
CA PRO A 319 5.79 -5.53 -26.26
C PRO A 319 5.11 -4.15 -26.35
N ILE A 320 5.91 -3.10 -26.52
CA ILE A 320 5.47 -1.72 -26.65
C ILE A 320 5.67 -1.26 -28.10
N THR A 321 4.59 -0.85 -28.76
CA THR A 321 4.65 -0.31 -30.12
C THR A 321 4.79 1.21 -30.09
N LEU A 322 5.89 1.72 -30.64
CA LEU A 322 6.18 3.14 -30.79
C LEU A 322 6.34 3.46 -32.28
N GLY A 323 5.35 4.15 -32.85
CA GLY A 323 5.28 4.38 -34.29
C GLY A 323 5.02 3.09 -35.06
N GLN A 324 5.97 2.66 -35.90
CA GLN A 324 5.89 1.42 -36.69
C GLN A 324 6.80 0.28 -36.16
N LYS A 325 7.45 0.47 -35.01
CA LYS A 325 8.37 -0.52 -34.42
C LYS A 325 7.85 -0.98 -33.05
N THR A 326 8.02 -2.26 -32.76
CA THR A 326 7.73 -2.86 -31.46
C THR A 326 9.05 -3.07 -30.71
N TYR A 327 9.05 -2.75 -29.43
CA TYR A 327 10.18 -2.88 -28.52
C TYR A 327 9.75 -3.69 -27.30
N ASP A 328 10.62 -4.55 -26.81
CA ASP A 328 10.36 -5.28 -25.57
C ASP A 328 10.82 -4.43 -24.38
N LEU A 329 9.86 -4.06 -23.54
CA LEU A 329 10.12 -3.45 -22.25
C LEU A 329 10.28 -4.57 -21.22
N SER A 330 11.49 -4.74 -20.72
CA SER A 330 11.78 -5.66 -19.61
C SER A 330 11.61 -4.92 -18.29
N TYR A 331 10.91 -5.54 -17.35
CA TYR A 331 10.75 -5.01 -15.99
C TYR A 331 11.25 -6.05 -15.00
N TYR A 332 12.10 -5.65 -14.07
CA TYR A 332 12.72 -6.53 -13.09
C TYR A 332 12.12 -6.33 -11.69
N ASP A 333 12.29 -7.34 -10.84
CA ASP A 333 11.82 -7.27 -9.46
C ASP A 333 12.40 -6.07 -8.72
N GLN A 334 11.52 -5.37 -7.98
CA GLN A 334 11.77 -4.17 -7.17
C GLN A 334 12.21 -2.90 -7.92
N GLU A 335 12.12 -2.87 -9.25
CA GLU A 335 12.38 -1.63 -9.99
C GLU A 335 11.31 -0.57 -9.73
N ASN A 336 11.66 0.71 -9.95
CA ASN A 336 10.69 1.79 -9.90
C ASN A 336 10.02 1.94 -11.28
N PRO A 337 8.69 1.78 -11.41
CA PRO A 337 7.98 1.90 -12.70
C PRO A 337 8.22 3.22 -13.43
N GLY A 338 8.37 4.32 -12.68
CA GLY A 338 8.62 5.65 -13.23
C GLY A 338 10.02 5.79 -13.80
N ALA A 339 11.02 5.22 -13.14
CA ALA A 339 12.40 5.21 -13.62
C ALA A 339 12.51 4.39 -14.92
N VAL A 340 11.92 3.19 -14.96
CA VAL A 340 11.90 2.33 -16.15
C VAL A 340 11.16 3.00 -17.30
N ALA A 341 10.00 3.64 -17.05
CA ALA A 341 9.27 4.39 -18.06
C ALA A 341 10.09 5.57 -18.62
N ASN A 342 10.79 6.30 -17.75
CA ASN A 342 11.63 7.41 -18.13
C ASN A 342 12.84 6.97 -18.98
N GLU A 343 13.54 5.91 -18.55
CA GLU A 343 14.68 5.36 -19.29
C GLU A 343 14.25 4.80 -20.66
N PHE A 344 13.16 4.04 -20.69
CA PHE A 344 12.63 3.47 -21.92
C PHE A 344 12.23 4.56 -22.92
N CYS A 345 11.42 5.54 -22.52
CA CYS A 345 10.98 6.60 -23.42
C CYS A 345 12.15 7.51 -23.86
N THR A 346 13.09 7.82 -22.96
CA THR A 346 14.26 8.65 -23.30
C THR A 346 15.22 7.91 -24.25
N SER A 347 15.47 6.62 -24.02
CA SER A 347 16.37 5.83 -24.87
C SER A 347 15.80 5.58 -26.27
N LYS A 348 14.47 5.54 -26.43
CA LYS A 348 13.79 5.32 -27.71
C LYS A 348 13.33 6.61 -28.42
N ILE A 349 13.62 7.78 -27.86
CA ILE A 349 13.17 9.07 -28.43
C ILE A 349 13.70 9.30 -29.86
N HIS A 350 14.93 8.87 -30.15
CA HIS A 350 15.53 9.02 -31.47
C HIS A 350 14.81 8.16 -32.52
N ASP A 351 14.46 6.93 -32.17
CA ASP A 351 13.67 6.05 -33.03
C ASP A 351 12.25 6.59 -33.25
N LEU A 352 11.62 7.12 -32.20
CA LEU A 352 10.29 7.75 -32.29
C LEU A 352 10.32 8.96 -33.23
N SER A 353 11.34 9.83 -33.08
CA SER A 353 11.53 11.00 -33.95
C SER A 353 11.71 10.60 -35.41
N THR A 354 12.49 9.55 -35.65
CA THR A 354 12.72 9.00 -37.00
C THR A 354 11.43 8.44 -37.59
N SER A 355 10.64 7.70 -36.80
CA SER A 355 9.35 7.14 -37.25
C SER A 355 8.30 8.21 -37.54
N LEU A 356 8.32 9.32 -36.82
CA LEU A 356 7.37 10.43 -37.00
C LEU A 356 7.81 11.43 -38.09
N GLY A 357 9.07 11.36 -38.54
CA GLY A 357 9.64 12.32 -39.50
C GLY A 357 9.79 13.73 -38.94
N ARG A 358 9.73 13.90 -37.61
CA ARG A 358 9.89 15.18 -36.90
C ARG A 358 10.45 14.98 -35.50
N ALA A 359 10.94 16.05 -34.89
CA ALA A 359 11.33 16.05 -33.48
C ALA A 359 10.10 15.73 -32.60
N VAL A 360 10.34 14.90 -31.58
CA VAL A 360 9.38 14.60 -30.51
C VAL A 360 9.35 15.80 -29.57
N THR A 361 8.17 16.28 -29.21
CA THR A 361 8.04 17.39 -28.26
C THR A 361 8.17 16.88 -26.82
N ASP A 362 8.50 17.76 -25.88
CA ASP A 362 8.56 17.41 -24.45
C ASP A 362 7.21 16.86 -23.94
N GLU A 363 6.10 17.39 -24.47
CA GLU A 363 4.74 16.91 -24.17
C GLU A 363 4.53 15.46 -24.61
N GLU A 364 4.98 15.09 -25.81
CA GLU A 364 4.87 13.73 -26.35
C GLU A 364 5.78 12.75 -25.59
N LEU A 365 6.96 13.21 -25.20
CA LEU A 365 7.86 12.44 -24.35
C LEU A 365 7.21 12.21 -22.98
N GLN A 366 6.57 13.22 -22.39
CA GLN A 366 5.89 13.08 -21.11
C GLN A 366 4.68 12.14 -21.21
N GLN A 367 3.91 12.21 -22.29
CA GLN A 367 2.81 11.28 -22.57
C GLN A 367 3.30 9.83 -22.71
N CYS A 368 4.44 9.61 -23.37
CA CYS A 368 5.09 8.29 -23.41
C CYS A 368 5.38 7.78 -21.99
N LYS A 369 6.02 8.60 -21.15
CA LYS A 369 6.38 8.22 -19.78
C LYS A 369 5.16 7.84 -18.95
N VAL A 370 4.10 8.65 -19.00
CA VAL A 370 2.85 8.38 -18.26
C VAL A 370 2.19 7.10 -18.73
N TYR A 371 2.10 6.87 -20.05
CA TYR A 371 1.52 5.66 -20.61
C TYR A 371 2.28 4.40 -20.18
N ILE A 372 3.61 4.42 -20.27
CA ILE A 372 4.45 3.27 -19.87
C ILE A 372 4.37 3.03 -18.37
N TYR A 373 4.44 4.09 -17.55
CA TYR A 373 4.27 4.01 -16.10
C TYR A 373 2.96 3.33 -15.71
N GLN A 374 1.83 3.79 -16.28
CA GLN A 374 0.51 3.23 -16.00
C GLN A 374 0.42 1.76 -16.44
N THR A 375 1.03 1.42 -17.58
CA THR A 375 1.05 0.05 -18.09
C THR A 375 1.82 -0.88 -17.15
N ILE A 376 3.02 -0.49 -16.73
CA ILE A 376 3.85 -1.26 -15.78
C ILE A 376 3.10 -1.42 -14.45
N THR A 377 2.58 -0.33 -13.89
CA THR A 377 1.88 -0.34 -12.59
C THR A 377 0.70 -1.31 -12.61
N ARG A 378 -0.12 -1.27 -13.67
CA ARG A 378 -1.25 -2.18 -13.81
C ARG A 378 -0.82 -3.65 -13.82
N VAL A 379 0.24 -3.98 -14.55
CA VAL A 379 0.75 -5.37 -14.63
C VAL A 379 1.31 -5.82 -13.28
N VAL A 380 2.03 -4.95 -12.57
CA VAL A 380 2.53 -5.24 -11.20
C VAL A 380 1.36 -5.48 -10.24
N ASP A 381 0.32 -4.63 -10.28
CA ASP A 381 -0.88 -4.79 -9.44
C ASP A 381 -1.64 -6.07 -9.77
N GLU A 382 -1.77 -6.44 -11.05
CA GLU A 382 -2.40 -7.70 -11.48
C GLU A 382 -1.61 -8.93 -11.00
N LEU A 383 -0.27 -8.88 -11.04
CA LEU A 383 0.59 -9.94 -10.51
C LEU A 383 0.49 -10.05 -8.98
N ALA A 384 0.43 -8.92 -8.28
CA ALA A 384 0.22 -8.86 -6.83
C ALA A 384 -1.18 -9.38 -6.42
N ALA A 385 -2.22 -9.03 -7.18
CA ALA A 385 -3.57 -9.51 -6.94
C ALA A 385 -3.73 -11.01 -7.23
N SER A 386 -3.03 -11.51 -8.26
CA SER A 386 -3.03 -12.94 -8.60
C SER A 386 -2.34 -13.79 -7.53
N THR A 387 -1.23 -13.30 -6.97
CA THR A 387 -0.53 -13.97 -5.86
C THR A 387 -1.30 -13.89 -4.54
N ALA A 388 -2.03 -12.79 -4.28
CA ALA A 388 -2.89 -12.68 -3.10
C ALA A 388 -4.14 -13.60 -3.17
N SER A 389 -4.70 -13.79 -4.36
CA SER A 389 -5.93 -14.59 -4.53
C SER A 389 -5.72 -16.11 -4.43
N GLU A 390 -4.48 -16.59 -4.54
CA GLU A 390 -4.14 -18.00 -4.26
C GLU A 390 -4.07 -18.32 -2.75
N SER A 391 -4.10 -17.30 -1.87
CA SER A 391 -3.90 -17.48 -0.42
C SER A 391 -5.18 -17.46 0.44
N VAL A 392 -6.38 -17.30 -0.17
CA VAL A 392 -7.64 -17.21 0.59
C VAL A 392 -8.72 -18.14 0.02
N GLN A 393 -8.66 -19.43 0.39
CA GLN A 393 -9.83 -20.32 0.40
C GLN A 393 -9.87 -21.18 1.69
N GLN A 394 -10.62 -20.64 2.67
CA GLN A 394 -11.53 -21.31 3.62
C GLN A 394 -10.98 -22.16 4.81
N PRO A 395 -11.63 -22.15 5.99
CA PRO A 395 -11.07 -22.64 7.25
C PRO A 395 -11.20 -24.16 7.47
N ALA A 396 -10.10 -24.72 7.97
CA ALA A 396 -9.97 -25.86 8.89
C ALA A 396 -11.01 -27.00 8.78
N ALA A 397 -10.82 -27.88 7.81
CA ALA A 397 -11.08 -29.30 7.98
C ALA A 397 -9.79 -30.09 7.71
N VAL A 398 -9.41 -30.92 8.67
CA VAL A 398 -8.21 -31.74 8.73
C VAL A 398 -8.13 -32.70 7.55
N VAL A 399 -7.29 -32.44 6.52
CA VAL A 399 -6.78 -33.48 5.59
C VAL A 399 -5.43 -33.07 5.00
N GLU A 400 -4.58 -34.09 4.84
CA GLU A 400 -3.23 -34.22 4.26
C GLU A 400 -2.71 -33.19 3.23
N ALA A 401 -1.38 -33.05 3.24
CA ALA A 401 -0.57 -32.25 2.33
C ALA A 401 -1.02 -32.33 0.86
N PRO A 402 -1.00 -31.22 0.10
CA PRO A 402 -1.44 -31.20 -1.28
C PRO A 402 -0.51 -32.07 -2.12
N VAL A 403 -1.01 -33.24 -2.51
CA VAL A 403 -0.46 -34.02 -3.61
C VAL A 403 -0.58 -33.13 -4.83
N GLN A 404 0.56 -32.62 -5.34
CA GLN A 404 0.60 -31.93 -6.63
C GLN A 404 -0.04 -32.86 -7.66
N LYS A 405 -1.27 -32.53 -8.09
CA LYS A 405 -2.00 -33.33 -9.06
C LYS A 405 -1.21 -33.33 -10.36
N ARG A 406 -0.91 -34.52 -10.86
CA ARG A 406 -0.13 -34.68 -12.08
C ARG A 406 -0.89 -34.08 -13.26
N HIS A 407 -0.27 -33.16 -13.99
CA HIS A 407 -0.83 -32.62 -15.22
C HIS A 407 -0.98 -33.73 -16.26
N LEU A 408 -2.18 -33.86 -16.86
CA LEU A 408 -2.47 -34.89 -17.86
C LEU A 408 -2.37 -34.33 -19.27
N PHE A 409 -3.09 -33.26 -19.58
CA PHE A 409 -3.06 -32.58 -20.87
C PHE A 409 -3.64 -31.16 -20.80
N THR A 410 -3.44 -30.39 -21.88
CA THR A 410 -4.10 -29.10 -22.13
C THR A 410 -4.96 -29.24 -23.39
N LEU A 411 -6.23 -28.84 -23.31
CA LEU A 411 -7.14 -28.80 -24.45
C LEU A 411 -7.13 -27.39 -25.06
N ASP A 412 -6.65 -27.24 -26.29
CA ASP A 412 -6.69 -25.96 -27.00
C ASP A 412 -8.10 -25.67 -27.52
N ILE A 413 -8.66 -24.54 -27.10
CA ILE A 413 -10.03 -24.13 -27.42
C ILE A 413 -9.99 -22.85 -28.24
N ASP A 414 -10.57 -22.90 -29.44
CA ASP A 414 -10.78 -21.73 -30.28
C ASP A 414 -12.00 -20.95 -29.76
N LEU A 415 -11.76 -19.73 -29.29
CA LEU A 415 -12.77 -18.82 -28.75
C LEU A 415 -13.40 -17.94 -29.84
N GLY A 416 -12.99 -18.11 -31.10
CA GLY A 416 -13.35 -17.23 -32.21
C GLY A 416 -12.40 -16.04 -32.37
N GLU A 417 -12.51 -15.34 -33.50
CA GLU A 417 -11.68 -14.18 -33.86
C GLU A 417 -10.16 -14.44 -33.84
N GLY A 418 -9.74 -15.70 -33.97
CA GLY A 418 -8.34 -16.11 -33.90
C GLY A 418 -7.76 -16.16 -32.48
N LYS A 419 -8.60 -16.11 -31.44
CA LYS A 419 -8.17 -16.30 -30.05
C LYS A 419 -8.24 -17.78 -29.67
N ASN A 420 -7.13 -18.32 -29.20
CA ASN A 420 -7.07 -19.67 -28.63
C ASN A 420 -6.74 -19.59 -27.15
N ALA A 421 -7.38 -20.44 -26.34
CA ALA A 421 -7.10 -20.57 -24.91
C ALA A 421 -6.91 -22.04 -24.55
N GLY A 422 -5.88 -22.34 -23.76
CA GLY A 422 -5.62 -23.68 -23.27
C GLY A 422 -6.39 -23.97 -21.98
N LEU A 423 -7.08 -25.09 -21.93
CA LEU A 423 -7.75 -25.62 -20.75
C LEU A 423 -6.88 -26.75 -20.14
N PRO A 424 -6.10 -26.49 -19.08
CA PRO A 424 -5.29 -27.51 -18.42
C PRO A 424 -6.17 -28.46 -17.58
N TYR A 425 -5.87 -29.76 -17.61
CA TYR A 425 -6.59 -30.78 -16.85
C TYR A 425 -5.61 -31.70 -16.10
N HIS A 426 -5.83 -31.91 -14.80
CA HIS A 426 -4.95 -32.70 -13.93
C HIS A 426 -5.62 -33.99 -13.46
N GLU A 427 -4.80 -34.91 -12.96
CA GLU A 427 -5.27 -36.19 -12.45
C GLU A 427 -6.22 -36.01 -11.25
N GLY A 428 -7.43 -36.55 -11.36
CA GLY A 428 -8.46 -36.44 -10.33
C GLY A 428 -9.20 -35.10 -10.30
N ASP A 429 -9.14 -34.30 -11.36
CA ASP A 429 -10.00 -33.13 -11.51
C ASP A 429 -11.43 -33.53 -11.94
N ASP A 430 -12.43 -32.79 -11.48
CA ASP A 430 -13.80 -32.92 -12.00
C ASP A 430 -13.92 -32.16 -13.33
N ALA A 431 -14.26 -32.86 -14.40
CA ALA A 431 -14.34 -32.29 -15.75
C ALA A 431 -15.37 -31.16 -15.84
N ALA A 432 -16.49 -31.26 -15.11
CA ALA A 432 -17.53 -30.22 -15.09
C ALA A 432 -17.06 -28.95 -14.38
N ALA A 433 -16.43 -29.08 -13.21
CA ALA A 433 -15.84 -27.94 -12.51
C ALA A 433 -14.77 -27.22 -13.35
N VAL A 434 -13.84 -27.96 -13.96
CA VAL A 434 -12.77 -27.37 -14.78
C VAL A 434 -13.34 -26.65 -16.01
N ALA A 435 -14.29 -27.27 -16.71
CA ALA A 435 -14.96 -26.64 -17.85
C ALA A 435 -15.73 -25.36 -17.47
N THR A 436 -16.37 -25.35 -16.30
CA THR A 436 -17.13 -24.20 -15.80
C THR A 436 -16.19 -23.04 -15.47
N GLN A 437 -15.12 -23.32 -14.72
CA GLN A 437 -14.10 -22.32 -14.36
C GLN A 437 -13.41 -21.74 -15.62
N PHE A 438 -13.15 -22.57 -16.62
CA PHE A 438 -12.61 -22.13 -17.90
C PHE A 438 -13.58 -21.18 -18.62
N CYS A 439 -14.88 -21.50 -18.67
CA CYS A 439 -15.88 -20.64 -19.28
C CYS A 439 -15.98 -19.29 -18.58
N GLU A 440 -16.03 -19.27 -17.24
CA GLU A 440 -16.08 -18.03 -16.45
C GLU A 440 -14.84 -17.16 -16.69
N ARG A 441 -13.64 -17.77 -16.66
CA ARG A 441 -12.37 -17.06 -16.83
C ARG A 441 -12.22 -16.42 -18.22
N ASN A 442 -12.71 -17.09 -19.26
CA ASN A 442 -12.57 -16.65 -20.64
C ASN A 442 -13.82 -15.95 -21.19
N ASN A 443 -14.80 -15.66 -20.33
CA ASN A 443 -16.08 -15.05 -20.69
C ASN A 443 -16.80 -15.81 -21.83
N VAL A 444 -16.78 -17.14 -21.76
CA VAL A 444 -17.50 -18.05 -22.66
C VAL A 444 -18.85 -18.38 -22.03
N GLU A 445 -19.91 -18.40 -22.83
CA GLU A 445 -21.25 -18.73 -22.33
C GLU A 445 -21.28 -20.12 -21.66
N LEU A 446 -21.91 -20.21 -20.49
CA LEU A 446 -22.00 -21.45 -19.70
C LEU A 446 -22.75 -22.58 -20.43
N GLU A 447 -23.53 -22.25 -21.46
CA GLU A 447 -24.18 -23.24 -22.34
C GLU A 447 -23.16 -24.13 -23.09
N ASN A 448 -21.90 -23.69 -23.20
CA ASN A 448 -20.82 -24.46 -23.82
C ASN A 448 -20.15 -25.48 -22.87
N VAL A 449 -20.43 -25.42 -21.57
CA VAL A 449 -19.82 -26.33 -20.57
C VAL A 449 -20.03 -27.82 -20.91
N PRO A 450 -21.22 -28.30 -21.30
CA PRO A 450 -21.41 -29.71 -21.66
C PRO A 450 -20.51 -30.18 -22.80
N MET A 451 -20.27 -29.32 -23.80
CA MET A 451 -19.40 -29.63 -24.94
C MET A 451 -17.93 -29.75 -24.50
N LEU A 452 -17.48 -28.88 -23.59
CA LEU A 452 -16.12 -28.94 -23.03
C LEU A 452 -15.92 -30.19 -22.18
N VAL A 453 -16.90 -30.56 -21.35
CA VAL A 453 -16.88 -31.79 -20.54
C VAL A 453 -16.76 -33.02 -21.44
N GLU A 454 -17.53 -33.09 -22.53
CA GLU A 454 -17.42 -34.18 -23.50
C GLU A 454 -16.03 -34.24 -24.14
N ALA A 455 -15.45 -33.10 -24.50
CA ALA A 455 -14.11 -33.02 -25.06
C ALA A 455 -13.02 -33.48 -24.07
N ILE A 456 -13.13 -33.10 -22.79
CA ILE A 456 -12.24 -33.55 -21.71
C ILE A 456 -12.34 -35.07 -21.56
N HIS A 457 -13.55 -35.62 -21.42
CA HIS A 457 -13.75 -37.08 -21.29
C HIS A 457 -13.18 -37.84 -22.50
N LYS A 458 -13.31 -37.30 -23.71
CA LYS A 458 -12.77 -37.90 -24.92
C LYS A 458 -11.24 -37.92 -24.94
N GLN A 459 -10.56 -36.94 -24.36
CA GLN A 459 -9.10 -36.94 -24.23
C GLN A 459 -8.63 -37.85 -23.09
N VAL A 460 -9.34 -37.84 -21.95
CA VAL A 460 -9.06 -38.76 -20.83
C VAL A 460 -9.18 -40.22 -21.29
N ALA A 461 -10.16 -40.57 -22.11
CA ALA A 461 -10.33 -41.93 -22.63
C ALA A 461 -9.23 -42.40 -23.61
N LYS A 462 -8.35 -41.50 -24.06
CA LYS A 462 -7.20 -41.84 -24.94
C LYS A 462 -5.89 -42.00 -24.19
N LEU A 463 -5.82 -41.51 -22.95
CA LEU A 463 -4.71 -41.76 -22.04
C LEU A 463 -4.81 -43.18 -21.49
#